data_AF-A0A3G2T9I7-F1
#
_entry.id   AF-A0A3G2T9I7-F1
#
_cell.length_a   1.000
_cell.length_b   1.000
_cell.length_c   1.000
_cell.angle_alpha   90.00
_cell.angle_beta   90.00
_cell.angle_gamma   90.00
#
_symmetry.space_group_name_H-M   'P 1'
#
loop_
_entity.id
_entity.type
_entity.pdbx_description
1 polymer ?
#
loop_
_entity_poly.entity_id
_entity_poly.type
_entity_poly.pdbx_seq_one_letter_code
_entity_poly.pdbx_strand_id
1 'polypeptide(L)'
;MTNPSIQELKKAVFSSSILVIIFTVSCTPKPKVVEDSKTLSAEHLAMGKTIFENSCARCHDLPNPAAYSAQDWVGIMNSMAPKAKLTDEQHELTYNYVVSVRKAQETKTE
;
A
#
# COMPACT_ATOMS: atom_id res chain seq x y z
N MET A 1 -37.29 31.36 5.82
CA MET A 1 -36.70 30.49 6.85
C MET A 1 -37.84 30.14 7.79
N THR A 2 -38.57 29.06 7.54
CA THR A 2 -38.33 27.77 8.18
C THR A 2 -38.92 26.61 7.36
N ASN A 3 -38.10 25.59 7.11
CA ASN A 3 -38.54 24.22 6.83
C ASN A 3 -38.47 23.47 8.17
N PRO A 4 -39.46 22.63 8.50
CA PRO A 4 -39.07 21.25 8.76
C PRO A 4 -40.15 20.23 8.32
N SER A 5 -39.77 19.33 7.40
CA SER A 5 -40.51 18.09 7.14
C SER A 5 -39.68 16.93 7.70
N ILE A 6 -40.06 16.49 8.89
CA ILE A 6 -39.53 15.34 9.63
C ILE A 6 -40.53 14.19 9.44
N GLN A 7 -40.04 13.17 8.73
CA GLN A 7 -40.10 11.74 9.03
C GLN A 7 -41.35 11.05 9.64
N GLU A 8 -41.70 9.96 8.95
CA GLU A 8 -42.29 8.68 9.41
C GLU A 8 -43.75 8.66 9.94
N LEU A 9 -44.67 8.16 9.11
CA LEU A 9 -45.76 7.31 9.62
C LEU A 9 -46.26 6.28 8.61
N LYS A 10 -45.57 5.13 8.59
CA LYS A 10 -46.07 3.75 8.64
C LYS A 10 -47.50 3.45 8.11
N LYS A 11 -47.57 2.36 7.32
CA LYS A 11 -48.71 1.48 6.91
C LYS A 11 -49.18 1.77 5.47
N ALA A 12 -49.53 0.82 4.61
CA ALA A 12 -49.71 -0.64 4.68
C ALA A 12 -49.92 -1.12 3.24
N VAL A 13 -49.35 -2.27 2.81
CA VAL A 13 -49.94 -3.08 1.73
C VAL A 13 -49.69 -4.59 1.98
N PHE A 14 -50.78 -5.26 2.37
CA PHE A 14 -51.28 -6.59 2.02
C PHE A 14 -50.49 -7.90 2.24
N SER A 15 -51.06 -8.67 3.17
CA SER A 15 -51.06 -10.13 3.36
C SER A 15 -51.35 -10.93 2.07
N SER A 16 -50.53 -11.94 1.76
CA SER A 16 -50.95 -13.33 1.49
C SER A 16 -49.74 -14.23 1.26
N SER A 17 -49.73 -15.40 1.88
CA SER A 17 -48.65 -16.40 1.87
C SER A 17 -48.50 -17.12 0.52
N ILE A 18 -47.25 -17.50 0.19
CA ILE A 18 -46.76 -18.78 -0.41
C ILE A 18 -45.72 -18.62 -1.54
N LEU A 19 -44.71 -19.50 -1.44
CA LEU A 19 -43.74 -20.01 -2.43
C LEU A 19 -42.35 -19.36 -2.52
N VAL A 20 -41.44 -19.96 -1.72
CA VAL A 20 -40.06 -20.37 -2.06
C VAL A 20 -39.56 -19.92 -3.44
N ILE A 21 -38.61 -18.98 -3.45
CA ILE A 21 -37.48 -19.03 -4.38
C ILE A 21 -36.22 -18.78 -3.57
N ILE A 22 -35.48 -19.86 -3.37
CA ILE A 22 -34.08 -19.88 -2.94
C ILE A 22 -33.31 -19.11 -4.01
N PHE A 23 -33.11 -17.80 -3.80
CA PHE A 23 -32.21 -17.03 -4.65
C PHE A 23 -30.80 -17.27 -4.15
N THR A 24 -30.14 -18.13 -4.92
CA THR A 24 -28.71 -18.46 -4.96
C THR A 24 -27.81 -17.54 -4.15
N VAL A 25 -27.08 -18.15 -3.22
CA VAL A 25 -25.82 -17.66 -2.66
C VAL A 25 -25.03 -16.93 -3.74
N SER A 26 -25.13 -15.60 -3.71
CA SER A 26 -24.18 -14.76 -4.42
C SER A 26 -23.00 -14.65 -3.48
N CYS A 27 -22.02 -15.54 -3.68
CA CYS A 27 -20.66 -15.25 -3.27
C CYS A 27 -20.21 -14.04 -4.08
N THR A 28 -20.59 -12.84 -3.64
CA THR A 28 -19.88 -11.62 -4.01
C THR A 28 -18.44 -11.85 -3.58
N PRO A 29 -17.47 -11.88 -4.51
CA PRO A 29 -16.07 -11.88 -4.13
C PRO A 29 -15.91 -10.68 -3.22
N LYS A 30 -15.47 -10.92 -1.98
CA LYS A 30 -15.01 -9.87 -1.08
C LYS A 30 -14.12 -8.98 -1.96
N PRO A 31 -14.42 -7.69 -2.13
CA PRO A 31 -13.60 -6.84 -2.99
C PRO A 31 -12.17 -7.07 -2.51
N LYS A 32 -11.31 -7.55 -3.43
CA LYS A 32 -9.87 -7.40 -3.22
C LYS A 32 -9.73 -5.92 -2.94
N VAL A 33 -9.42 -5.62 -1.69
CA VAL A 33 -9.12 -4.29 -1.22
C VAL A 33 -8.24 -3.70 -2.31
N VAL A 34 -8.78 -2.71 -3.02
CA VAL A 34 -7.92 -1.76 -3.71
C VAL A 34 -7.11 -1.22 -2.56
N GLU A 35 -5.91 -1.76 -2.43
CA GLU A 35 -5.01 -1.47 -1.33
C GLU A 35 -4.55 -0.05 -1.54
N ASP A 36 -5.40 0.84 -1.03
CA ASP A 36 -5.18 2.25 -0.81
C ASP A 36 -3.80 2.42 -0.17
N SER A 37 -2.79 2.61 -1.03
CA SER A 37 -2.03 3.85 -1.14
C SER A 37 -1.90 4.68 0.15
N LYS A 38 -1.48 4.10 1.28
CA LYS A 38 -0.69 4.79 2.32
C LYS A 38 -0.12 3.95 3.45
N THR A 39 -0.14 2.63 3.36
CA THR A 39 0.58 1.78 4.32
C THR A 39 1.60 0.98 3.55
N LEU A 40 2.89 1.22 3.82
CA LEU A 40 3.98 0.39 3.32
C LEU A 40 3.74 -1.04 3.83
N SER A 41 3.06 -1.86 3.03
CA SER A 41 2.80 -3.24 3.40
C SER A 41 4.14 -3.98 3.47
N ALA A 42 4.19 -5.03 4.31
CA ALA A 42 5.39 -5.86 4.42
C ALA A 42 5.82 -6.42 3.05
N GLU A 43 4.85 -6.68 2.17
CA GLU A 43 5.09 -7.13 0.80
C GLU A 43 5.83 -6.07 -0.03
N HIS A 44 5.39 -4.81 0.00
CA HIS A 44 6.08 -3.73 -0.71
C HIS A 44 7.53 -3.55 -0.22
N LEU A 45 7.78 -3.70 1.09
CA LEU A 45 9.14 -3.66 1.64
C LEU A 45 9.98 -4.87 1.19
N ALA A 46 9.38 -6.06 1.09
CA ALA A 46 10.06 -7.25 0.59
C ALA A 46 10.42 -7.12 -0.91
N MET A 47 9.53 -6.54 -1.71
CA MET A 47 9.82 -6.21 -3.11
C MET A 47 10.94 -5.17 -3.21
N GLY A 48 10.87 -4.08 -2.45
CA GLY A 48 11.93 -3.07 -2.38
C GLY A 48 13.29 -3.65 -1.99
N LYS A 49 13.32 -4.56 -1.00
CA LYS A 49 14.53 -5.31 -0.63
C LYS A 49 15.09 -6.10 -1.80
N THR A 50 14.24 -6.85 -2.48
CA THR A 50 14.62 -7.70 -3.61
C THR A 50 15.21 -6.87 -4.74
N ILE A 51 14.63 -5.70 -5.03
CA ILE A 51 15.16 -4.77 -6.03
C ILE A 51 16.51 -4.20 -5.58
N PHE A 52 16.62 -3.75 -4.32
CA PHE A 52 17.86 -3.22 -3.77
C PHE A 52 19.01 -4.22 -3.91
N GLU A 53 18.81 -5.47 -3.49
CA GLU A 53 19.85 -6.50 -3.50
C GLU A 53 20.23 -6.96 -4.91
N ASN A 54 19.26 -7.06 -5.83
CA ASN A 54 19.51 -7.63 -7.15
C ASN A 54 19.85 -6.59 -8.22
N SER A 55 19.34 -5.36 -8.10
CA SER A 55 19.55 -4.30 -9.10
C SER A 55 20.70 -3.37 -8.72
N CYS A 56 20.82 -2.97 -7.44
CA CYS A 56 21.83 -2.01 -7.01
C CYS A 56 23.22 -2.64 -6.87
N ALA A 57 23.30 -3.94 -6.54
CA ALA A 57 24.58 -4.66 -6.37
C ALA A 57 25.29 -5.01 -7.69
N ARG A 58 24.69 -4.70 -8.85
CA ARG A 58 25.18 -5.16 -10.15
C ARG A 58 26.44 -4.43 -10.62
N CYS A 59 26.65 -3.20 -10.15
CA CYS A 59 27.71 -2.32 -10.65
C CYS A 59 28.73 -1.93 -9.57
N HIS A 60 28.34 -1.98 -8.30
CA HIS A 60 29.19 -1.69 -7.14
C HIS A 60 28.55 -2.29 -5.88
N ASP A 61 29.28 -2.25 -4.75
CA ASP A 61 28.78 -2.74 -3.47
C ASP A 61 27.55 -1.98 -2.97
N LEU A 62 26.71 -2.66 -2.19
CA LEU A 62 25.49 -2.06 -1.65
C LEU A 62 25.84 -1.06 -0.53
N PRO A 63 25.39 0.21 -0.65
CA PRO A 63 25.57 1.18 0.42
C PRO A 63 24.79 0.76 1.66
N ASN A 64 25.38 0.94 2.85
CA ASN A 64 24.69 0.69 4.12
C ASN A 64 23.52 1.68 4.29
N PRO A 65 22.25 1.22 4.43
CA PRO A 65 21.09 2.07 4.65
C PRO A 65 21.25 3.10 5.78
N ALA A 66 21.92 2.72 6.87
CA ALA A 66 22.15 3.57 8.04
C ALA A 66 23.27 4.61 7.87
N ALA A 67 24.08 4.53 6.81
CA ALA A 67 25.19 5.45 6.60
C ALA A 67 24.77 6.82 6.02
N TYR A 68 23.52 6.97 5.59
CA TYR A 68 23.00 8.16 4.92
C TYR A 68 21.67 8.56 5.54
N SER A 69 21.38 9.86 5.59
CA SER A 69 20.06 10.35 6.03
C SER A 69 18.98 10.02 5.00
N ALA A 70 17.71 10.08 5.39
CA ALA A 70 16.59 9.90 4.46
C ALA A 70 16.64 10.91 3.29
N GLN A 71 17.11 12.15 3.55
CA GLN A 71 17.23 13.18 2.52
C GLN A 71 18.39 12.89 1.56
N ASP A 72 19.51 12.35 2.06
CA ASP A 72 20.63 11.94 1.21
C ASP A 72 20.21 10.82 0.24
N TRP A 73 19.40 9.87 0.74
CA TRP A 73 18.86 8.78 -0.08
C TRP A 73 18.03 9.26 -1.27
N VAL A 74 17.35 10.41 -1.18
CA VAL A 74 16.64 11.01 -2.34
C VAL A 74 17.64 11.31 -3.47
N GLY A 75 18.76 11.95 -3.15
CA GLY A 75 19.80 12.27 -4.13
C GLY A 75 20.48 11.02 -4.70
N ILE A 76 20.78 10.05 -3.84
CA ILE A 76 21.37 8.76 -4.24
C ILE A 76 20.45 8.03 -5.21
N MET A 77 19.17 7.87 -4.85
CA MET A 77 18.21 7.16 -5.68
C MET A 77 17.96 7.87 -7.01
N ASN A 78 17.87 9.21 -7.02
CA ASN A 78 17.76 9.98 -8.28
C ASN A 78 18.96 9.77 -9.21
N SER A 79 20.18 9.59 -8.67
CA SER A 79 21.38 9.33 -9.46
C SER A 79 21.49 7.88 -9.94
N MET A 80 21.02 6.92 -9.13
CA MET A 80 21.25 5.50 -9.34
C MET A 80 20.09 4.76 -9.99
N ALA A 81 18.84 5.14 -9.73
CA ALA A 81 17.66 4.53 -10.36
C ALA A 81 17.75 4.48 -11.90
N PRO A 82 18.12 5.56 -12.63
CA PRO A 82 18.26 5.49 -14.08
C PRO A 82 19.42 4.59 -14.53
N LYS A 83 20.53 4.55 -13.78
CA LYS A 83 21.70 3.72 -14.08
C LYS A 83 21.41 2.23 -13.86
N ALA A 84 20.64 1.92 -12.82
CA ALA A 84 20.14 0.58 -12.50
C ALA A 84 18.92 0.18 -13.35
N LYS A 85 18.40 1.09 -14.19
CA LYS A 85 17.22 0.91 -15.05
C LYS A 85 15.95 0.55 -14.27
N LEU A 86 15.77 1.17 -13.11
CA LEU A 86 14.54 1.01 -12.32
C LEU A 86 13.37 1.73 -12.99
N THR A 87 12.18 1.15 -12.90
CA THR A 87 10.92 1.88 -13.15
C THR A 87 10.62 2.83 -12.00
N ASP A 88 9.67 3.75 -12.19
CA ASP A 88 9.25 4.68 -11.12
C ASP A 88 8.72 3.94 -9.88
N GLU A 89 7.94 2.88 -10.08
CA GLU A 89 7.45 2.02 -9.01
C GLU A 89 8.61 1.32 -8.29
N GLN A 90 9.56 0.76 -9.03
CA GLN A 90 10.73 0.11 -8.43
C GLN A 90 11.61 1.11 -7.67
N HIS A 91 11.74 2.33 -8.18
CA HIS A 91 12.44 3.41 -7.52
C HIS A 91 11.80 3.73 -6.17
N GLU A 92 10.47 3.91 -6.12
CA GLU A 92 9.73 4.17 -4.90
C GLU A 92 9.83 3.02 -3.90
N LEU A 93 9.60 1.77 -4.33
CA LEU A 93 9.70 0.59 -3.47
C LEU A 93 11.09 0.45 -2.87
N THR A 94 12.12 0.66 -3.68
CA THR A 94 13.52 0.61 -3.24
C THR A 94 13.78 1.71 -2.22
N TYR A 95 13.42 2.97 -2.52
CA TYR A 95 13.58 4.09 -1.59
C TYR A 95 12.91 3.82 -0.24
N ASN A 96 11.64 3.38 -0.26
CA ASN A 96 10.87 3.06 0.93
C ASN A 96 11.53 1.95 1.76
N TYR A 97 12.08 0.93 1.09
CA TYR A 97 12.86 -0.10 1.76
C TYR A 97 14.10 0.48 2.46
N VAL A 98 14.97 1.23 1.77
CA VAL A 98 16.23 1.73 2.36
C VAL A 98 15.97 2.63 3.58
N VAL A 99 14.99 3.53 3.49
CA VAL A 99 14.67 4.42 4.61
C VAL A 99 14.01 3.70 5.78
N SER A 100 13.27 2.62 5.52
CA SER A 100 12.70 1.77 6.58
C SER A 100 13.78 1.00 7.33
N VAL A 101 14.78 0.47 6.61
CA VAL A 101 15.90 -0.26 7.20
C VAL A 101 16.77 0.68 8.04
N ARG A 102 17.08 1.87 7.53
CA ARG A 102 17.77 2.93 8.30
C ARG A 102 17.07 3.16 9.64
N LYS A 103 15.77 3.44 9.61
CA LYS A 103 14.97 3.68 10.82
C LYS A 103 15.06 2.51 11.81
N ALA A 104 15.04 1.27 11.31
CA ALA A 104 15.14 0.07 12.14
C ALA A 104 16.57 -0.20 12.67
N GLN A 105 17.61 0.34 12.03
CA GLN A 105 19.00 0.23 12.49
C GLN A 105 19.36 1.32 13.51
N GLU A 106 18.78 2.52 13.38
CA GLU A 106 18.91 3.59 14.36
C GLU A 106 18.43 3.14 15.75
N THR A 107 17.32 2.41 15.83
CA THR A 107 16.75 1.91 17.09
C THR A 107 17.57 0.78 17.74
N LYS A 108 18.61 0.26 17.10
CA LYS A 108 19.45 -0.85 17.63
C LYS A 108 20.78 -0.37 18.22
N THR A 109 21.06 0.93 18.14
CA THR A 109 22.35 1.51 18.59
C THR A 109 22.19 2.27 19.92
N GLU A 110 20.98 2.30 20.50
CA GLU A 110 20.69 2.82 21.84
C GLU A 110 20.71 1.69 22.90
#